data_AF-A0AAW2TRL2-F1
#
_entry.id   AF-A0AAW2TRL2-F1
#
_cell.length_a   1.000
_cell.length_b   1.000
_cell.length_c   1.000
_cell.angle_alpha   90.00
_cell.angle_beta   90.00
_cell.angle_gamma   90.00
#
_symmetry.space_group_name_H-M   'P 1'
#
loop_
_entity.id
_entity.type
_entity.pdbx_description
1 polymer ?
#
loop_
_entity_poly.entity_id
_entity_poly.type
_entity_poly.pdbx_seq_one_letter_code
_entity_poly.pdbx_strand_id
1 'polypeptide(L)'
;MAAMAALQSSFTSLNLSSNSFLGQRFFSPSIYLPALKRWERKDCKPNSLPVLHKMHVKVGDTVKVIAGNDKGKIGEVVRVIKHNSRIVVKDINLKTKHVKSKEEGEQGQIIRIEAPLHSSNVMLYSKKEDVVSRVGHKTLENGKRVRYLIKTGEIIDSAENWKKVVKEKEKSTEVAAAS
;
A
#
# COMPACT_ATOMS: atom_id res chain seq x y z
N MET A 1 14.81 -76.19 -32.96
CA MET A 1 16.04 -76.91 -33.36
C MET A 1 17.24 -76.09 -32.98
N ALA A 2 18.25 -76.75 -32.43
CA ALA A 2 19.30 -76.27 -31.53
C ALA A 2 20.48 -75.55 -32.19
N ALA A 3 21.16 -74.70 -31.40
CA ALA A 3 22.63 -74.62 -31.17
C ALA A 3 22.87 -73.49 -30.14
N MET A 4 23.21 -73.72 -28.86
CA MET A 4 24.56 -74.00 -28.29
C MET A 4 25.72 -73.29 -29.01
N ALA A 5 26.76 -72.73 -28.41
CA ALA A 5 27.13 -72.27 -27.06
C ALA A 5 28.53 -71.68 -27.25
N ALA A 6 28.90 -70.57 -26.60
CA ALA A 6 30.32 -70.25 -26.36
C ALA A 6 30.45 -69.31 -25.14
N LEU A 7 30.96 -69.90 -24.06
CA LEU A 7 31.57 -69.25 -22.91
C LEU A 7 32.91 -68.63 -23.31
N GLN A 8 33.25 -67.45 -22.79
CA GLN A 8 34.59 -67.16 -22.25
C GLN A 8 34.65 -65.84 -21.45
N SER A 9 35.21 -65.96 -20.24
CA SER A 9 35.92 -64.97 -19.40
C SER A 9 35.26 -63.61 -19.12
N SER A 10 34.74 -63.38 -17.90
CA SER A 10 35.50 -62.85 -16.75
C SER A 10 36.35 -61.63 -17.08
N PHE A 11 35.95 -60.44 -16.63
CA PHE A 11 36.76 -59.55 -15.80
C PHE A 11 35.87 -58.42 -15.27
N THR A 12 35.74 -58.42 -13.95
CA THR A 12 35.27 -57.32 -13.14
C THR A 12 36.07 -56.06 -13.43
N SER A 13 35.41 -54.96 -13.78
CA SER A 13 35.91 -53.63 -13.44
C SER A 13 34.76 -52.82 -12.84
N LEU A 14 34.73 -52.83 -11.51
CA LEU A 14 33.99 -51.84 -10.72
C LEU A 14 34.69 -50.49 -10.98
N ASN A 15 34.15 -49.71 -11.91
CA ASN A 15 34.58 -48.33 -12.08
C ASN A 15 33.85 -47.48 -11.02
N LEU A 16 34.48 -47.37 -9.84
CA LEU A 16 34.16 -46.32 -8.88
C LEU A 16 34.65 -44.99 -9.47
N SER A 17 33.87 -44.37 -10.36
CA SER A 17 34.08 -42.95 -10.66
C SER A 17 33.59 -42.18 -9.45
N SER A 18 34.56 -41.72 -8.66
CA SER A 18 34.43 -40.82 -7.52
C SER A 18 33.26 -39.85 -7.62
N ASN A 19 32.34 -39.97 -6.66
CA ASN A 19 31.49 -38.88 -6.23
C ASN A 19 32.38 -37.71 -5.80
N SER A 20 32.55 -36.74 -6.69
CA SER A 20 32.90 -35.38 -6.32
C SER A 20 32.01 -34.40 -7.09
N PHE A 21 30.69 -34.67 -7.08
CA PHE A 21 29.71 -33.60 -7.23
C PHE A 21 29.70 -32.82 -5.91
N LEU A 22 30.80 -32.09 -5.68
CA LEU A 22 30.91 -31.05 -4.67
C LEU A 22 29.68 -30.19 -4.85
N GLY A 23 28.77 -30.27 -3.89
CA GLY A 23 27.45 -29.68 -3.96
C GLY A 23 27.55 -28.25 -4.47
N GLN A 24 27.08 -28.06 -5.71
CA GLN A 24 26.59 -26.76 -6.10
C GLN A 24 25.39 -26.53 -5.19
N ARG A 25 25.67 -25.87 -4.05
CA ARG A 25 24.66 -25.11 -3.35
C ARG A 25 24.12 -24.20 -4.43
N PHE A 26 22.98 -24.56 -4.99
CA PHE A 26 22.07 -23.62 -5.61
C PHE A 26 21.82 -22.60 -4.51
N PHE A 27 22.66 -21.56 -4.49
CA PHE A 27 22.33 -20.30 -3.86
C PHE A 27 21.14 -19.83 -4.68
N SER A 28 19.96 -20.31 -4.31
CA SER A 28 18.71 -19.68 -4.66
C SER A 28 18.95 -18.21 -4.32
N PRO A 29 19.02 -17.29 -5.30
CA PRO A 29 19.10 -15.89 -4.96
C PRO A 29 17.82 -15.63 -4.19
N SER A 30 17.97 -15.47 -2.87
CA SER A 30 16.93 -14.91 -2.04
C SER A 30 16.54 -13.62 -2.74
N ILE A 31 15.38 -13.65 -3.42
CA ILE A 31 14.81 -12.47 -4.03
C ILE A 31 14.56 -11.55 -2.85
N TYR A 32 15.49 -10.63 -2.61
CA TYR A 32 15.35 -9.54 -1.65
C TYR A 32 14.17 -8.69 -2.12
N LEU A 33 12.95 -9.10 -1.79
CA LEU A 33 11.86 -8.16 -1.59
C LEU A 33 12.42 -7.12 -0.62
N PRO A 34 12.34 -5.81 -0.93
CA PRO A 34 12.84 -4.80 -0.02
C PRO A 34 11.95 -4.82 1.23
N ALA A 35 12.33 -5.66 2.19
CA ALA A 35 11.77 -5.72 3.51
C ALA A 35 12.09 -4.38 4.18
N LEU A 36 11.12 -3.85 4.92
CA LEU A 36 11.34 -2.66 5.74
C LEU A 36 12.62 -2.86 6.56
N LYS A 37 13.49 -1.85 6.55
CA LYS A 37 14.71 -1.90 7.37
C LYS A 37 14.30 -2.16 8.81
N ARG A 38 15.07 -2.97 9.53
CA ARG A 38 14.71 -3.43 10.88
C ARG A 38 14.32 -2.27 11.82
N TRP A 39 14.98 -1.12 11.70
CA TRP A 39 14.74 0.10 12.50
C TRP A 39 13.64 1.02 11.96
N GLU A 40 13.11 0.80 10.76
CA GLU A 40 11.99 1.56 10.17
C GLU A 40 10.63 0.87 10.43
N ARG A 41 10.60 -0.12 11.33
CA ARG A 41 9.37 -0.81 11.75
C ARG A 41 8.52 0.11 12.61
N LYS A 42 7.25 -0.27 12.79
CA LYS A 42 6.30 0.49 13.62
C LYS A 42 6.76 0.45 15.07
N ASP A 43 6.74 1.61 15.72
CA ASP A 43 6.93 1.69 17.16
C ASP A 43 5.75 1.03 17.87
N CYS A 44 6.05 0.25 18.90
CA CYS A 44 5.07 -0.49 19.68
C CYS A 44 5.05 -0.03 21.13
N LYS A 45 3.87 -0.05 21.73
CA LYS A 45 3.64 0.14 23.17
C LYS A 45 4.01 -1.13 23.94
N PRO A 46 4.12 -1.08 25.28
CA PRO A 46 4.39 -2.27 26.10
C PRO A 46 3.38 -3.42 25.90
N ASN A 47 2.13 -3.09 25.54
CA ASN A 47 1.08 -4.07 25.23
C ASN A 47 1.10 -4.55 23.77
N SER A 48 2.23 -4.41 23.06
CA SER A 48 2.46 -4.77 21.65
C SER A 48 1.68 -3.98 20.58
N LEU A 49 0.75 -3.09 20.96
CA LEU A 49 0.00 -2.28 20.00
C LEU A 49 0.88 -1.19 19.38
N PRO A 50 0.68 -0.83 18.10
CA PRO A 50 1.45 0.23 17.48
C PRO A 50 1.12 1.60 18.11
N VAL A 51 2.12 2.48 18.16
CA VAL A 51 1.93 3.89 18.47
C VAL A 51 1.24 4.56 17.29
N LEU A 52 0.16 5.29 17.56
CA LEU A 52 -0.64 5.97 16.54
C LEU A 52 -0.56 7.48 16.74
N HIS A 53 -0.31 8.21 15.65
CA HIS A 53 -0.29 9.66 15.69
C HIS A 53 -1.70 10.23 15.51
N LYS A 54 -1.98 11.31 16.23
CA LYS A 54 -3.20 12.10 16.07
C LYS A 54 -3.07 12.98 14.82
N MET A 55 -4.06 12.90 13.94
CA MET A 55 -4.08 13.61 12.65
C MET A 55 -5.29 14.54 12.55
N HIS A 56 -5.15 15.59 11.75
CA HIS A 56 -6.19 16.60 11.56
C HIS A 56 -7.15 16.30 10.40
N VAL A 57 -6.85 15.28 9.58
CA VAL A 57 -7.58 14.89 8.35
C VAL A 57 -8.30 13.56 8.55
N LYS A 58 -9.45 13.39 7.91
CA LYS A 58 -10.26 12.16 7.85
C LYS A 58 -10.39 11.65 6.41
N VAL A 59 -10.84 10.41 6.26
CA VAL A 59 -11.18 9.83 4.95
C VAL A 59 -12.38 10.57 4.37
N GLY A 60 -12.36 10.87 3.07
CA GLY A 60 -13.39 11.66 2.39
C GLY A 60 -13.23 13.18 2.53
N ASP A 61 -12.23 13.67 3.26
CA ASP A 61 -11.93 15.10 3.30
C ASP A 61 -11.33 15.54 1.94
N THR A 62 -11.74 16.71 1.44
CA THR A 62 -11.11 17.38 0.30
C THR A 62 -9.94 18.23 0.79
N VAL A 63 -8.76 18.00 0.22
CA VAL A 63 -7.51 18.65 0.63
C VAL A 63 -6.76 19.23 -0.55
N LYS A 64 -6.00 20.30 -0.27
CA LYS A 64 -5.02 20.88 -1.20
C LYS A 64 -3.61 20.60 -0.71
N VAL A 65 -2.71 20.23 -1.62
CA VAL A 65 -1.29 20.02 -1.33
C VAL A 65 -0.57 21.37 -1.22
N ILE A 66 0.12 21.60 -0.11
CA ILE A 66 0.87 22.82 0.20
C ILE A 66 2.31 22.73 -0.27
N ALA A 67 2.92 21.55 -0.11
CA ALA A 67 4.34 21.33 -0.31
C ALA A 67 4.62 19.96 -0.95
N GLY A 68 5.72 19.88 -1.70
CA GLY A 68 6.11 18.71 -2.49
C GLY A 68 5.85 18.89 -3.99
N ASN A 69 6.05 17.81 -4.75
CA ASN A 69 6.02 17.85 -6.22
C ASN A 69 4.63 18.20 -6.77
N ASP A 70 3.58 17.74 -6.10
CA ASP A 70 2.19 17.97 -6.50
C ASP A 70 1.56 19.21 -5.83
N LYS A 71 2.38 20.21 -5.48
CA LYS A 71 1.93 21.45 -4.84
C LYS A 71 0.81 22.11 -5.66
N GLY A 72 -0.25 22.53 -4.96
CA GLY A 72 -1.38 23.24 -5.53
C GLY A 72 -2.51 22.36 -6.04
N LYS A 73 -2.28 21.06 -6.26
CA LYS A 73 -3.32 20.11 -6.65
C LYS A 73 -4.30 19.89 -5.50
N ILE A 74 -5.56 19.68 -5.86
CA ILE A 74 -6.68 19.40 -4.95
C ILE A 74 -7.10 17.95 -5.18
N GLY A 75 -7.39 17.23 -4.10
CA GLY A 75 -7.85 15.85 -4.19
C GLY A 75 -8.57 15.40 -2.94
N GLU A 76 -9.17 14.22 -3.01
CA GLU A 76 -9.90 13.59 -1.90
C GLU A 76 -9.07 12.51 -1.22
N VAL A 77 -9.17 12.43 0.10
CA VAL A 77 -8.41 11.46 0.90
C VAL A 77 -9.07 10.08 0.84
N VAL A 78 -8.37 9.13 0.23
CA VAL A 78 -8.85 7.74 0.05
C VAL A 78 -8.48 6.88 1.27
N ARG A 79 -7.25 7.00 1.78
CA ARG A 79 -6.76 6.21 2.91
C ARG A 79 -5.90 7.04 3.87
N VAL A 80 -5.99 6.72 5.16
CA VAL A 80 -5.19 7.38 6.21
C VAL A 80 -4.34 6.33 6.94
N ILE A 81 -3.02 6.56 6.98
CA ILE A 81 -2.01 5.69 7.57
C ILE A 81 -1.49 6.35 8.86
N LYS A 82 -2.14 6.06 9.98
CA LYS A 82 -1.91 6.76 11.27
C LYS A 82 -0.56 6.50 11.93
N HIS A 83 0.06 5.34 11.72
CA HIS A 83 1.35 5.01 12.35
C HIS A 83 2.53 5.79 11.74
N ASN A 84 2.40 6.25 10.49
CA ASN A 84 3.43 7.05 9.81
C ASN A 84 2.99 8.51 9.59
N SER A 85 1.80 8.92 10.08
CA SER A 85 1.21 10.22 9.78
C SER A 85 1.07 10.53 8.29
N ARG A 86 0.82 9.51 7.46
CA ARG A 86 0.69 9.64 6.00
C ARG A 86 -0.74 9.42 5.52
N ILE A 87 -1.07 9.98 4.36
CA ILE A 87 -2.37 9.86 3.71
C ILE A 87 -2.19 9.50 2.23
N VAL A 88 -3.19 8.85 1.64
CA VAL A 88 -3.27 8.61 0.20
C VAL A 88 -4.40 9.46 -0.34
N VAL A 89 -4.08 10.29 -1.32
CA VAL A 89 -5.01 11.23 -1.96
C VAL A 89 -5.22 10.79 -3.40
N LYS A 90 -6.46 10.81 -3.88
CA LYS A 90 -6.82 10.38 -5.23
C LYS A 90 -6.09 11.22 -6.29
N ASP A 91 -5.56 10.57 -7.32
CA ASP A 91 -4.88 11.17 -8.48
C ASP A 91 -3.66 12.06 -8.15
N ILE A 92 -3.12 11.94 -6.93
CA ILE A 92 -1.95 12.72 -6.46
C ILE A 92 -0.82 11.76 -6.10
N ASN A 93 0.43 12.17 -6.34
CA ASN A 93 1.64 11.39 -6.07
C ASN A 93 1.61 10.02 -6.75
N LEU A 94 1.25 10.02 -8.04
CA LEU A 94 1.18 8.82 -8.86
C LEU A 94 2.58 8.26 -9.10
N LYS A 95 2.73 6.96 -8.89
CA LYS A 95 3.95 6.21 -9.18
C LYS A 95 3.65 5.08 -10.13
N THR A 96 4.51 4.93 -11.13
CA THR A 96 4.43 3.83 -12.08
C THR A 96 4.98 2.56 -11.43
N LYS A 97 4.15 1.53 -11.36
CA LYS A 97 4.49 0.22 -10.82
C LYS A 97 4.35 -0.83 -11.93
N HIS A 98 5.46 -1.49 -12.22
CA HIS A 98 5.48 -2.67 -13.08
C HIS A 98 4.97 -3.85 -12.27
N VAL A 99 3.86 -4.45 -12.70
CA VAL A 99 3.26 -5.63 -12.07
C VAL A 99 3.54 -6.82 -12.96
N LYS A 100 4.24 -7.80 -12.39
CA LYS A 100 4.48 -9.08 -13.04
C LYS A 100 3.17 -9.86 -13.07
N SER A 101 2.92 -10.55 -14.17
CA SER A 101 1.83 -11.52 -14.28
C SER A 101 1.99 -12.62 -13.22
N LYS A 102 0.86 -13.10 -12.70
CA LYS A 102 0.81 -14.20 -11.74
C LYS A 102 0.43 -15.52 -12.38
N GLU A 103 -0.33 -15.48 -13.48
CA GLU A 103 -0.89 -16.65 -14.15
C GLU A 103 -0.26 -16.81 -15.55
N GLU A 104 -0.11 -18.06 -15.97
CA GLU A 104 0.43 -18.39 -17.28
C GLU A 104 -0.56 -17.96 -18.37
N GLY A 105 -0.12 -17.09 -19.27
CA GLY A 105 -0.95 -16.55 -20.36
C GLY A 105 -1.34 -15.08 -20.20
N GLU A 106 -1.25 -14.51 -18.99
CA GLU A 106 -1.48 -13.08 -18.79
C GLU A 106 -0.21 -12.25 -19.03
N GLN A 107 -0.34 -11.13 -19.72
CA GLN A 107 0.77 -10.18 -19.92
C GLN A 107 0.97 -9.31 -18.67
N GLY A 108 2.24 -8.98 -18.37
CA GLY A 108 2.56 -8.02 -17.32
C GLY A 108 2.00 -6.63 -17.63
N GLN A 109 1.65 -5.87 -16.59
CA GLN A 109 1.00 -4.57 -16.73
C GLN A 109 1.80 -3.44 -16.08
N ILE A 110 1.72 -2.25 -16.68
CA ILE A 110 2.29 -1.02 -16.13
C ILE A 110 1.14 -0.22 -15.50
N ILE A 111 1.03 -0.29 -14.17
CA ILE A 111 -0.06 0.32 -13.42
C ILE A 111 0.43 1.62 -12.76
N ARG A 112 -0.37 2.68 -12.79
CA ARG A 112 -0.12 3.89 -11.99
C ARG A 112 -0.87 3.78 -10.67
N ILE A 113 -0.15 3.84 -9.56
CA ILE A 113 -0.73 3.74 -8.21
C ILE A 113 -0.51 5.04 -7.44
N GLU A 114 -1.46 5.43 -6.59
CA GLU A 114 -1.29 6.58 -5.70
C GLU A 114 -0.36 6.22 -4.53
N ALA A 115 0.71 7.00 -4.35
CA ALA A 115 1.63 6.83 -3.25
C ALA A 115 1.29 7.75 -2.08
N PRO A 116 1.58 7.34 -0.83
CA PRO A 116 1.23 8.11 0.35
C PRO A 116 2.06 9.41 0.45
N LEU A 117 1.40 10.49 0.88
CA LEU A 117 1.97 11.79 1.21
C LEU A 117 1.93 12.02 2.73
N HIS A 118 2.84 12.85 3.25
CA HIS A 118 2.82 13.21 4.66
C HIS A 118 1.67 14.19 4.95
N SER A 119 0.97 13.99 6.06
CA SER A 119 -0.23 14.76 6.41
C SER A 119 0.03 16.24 6.67
N SER A 120 1.24 16.64 7.05
CA SER A 120 1.60 18.07 7.20
C SER A 120 1.61 18.83 5.87
N ASN A 121 1.75 18.14 4.74
CA ASN A 121 1.89 18.75 3.43
C ASN A 121 0.53 19.05 2.79
N VAL A 122 -0.57 18.84 3.51
CA VAL A 122 -1.92 19.09 3.03
C VAL A 122 -2.68 19.99 3.99
N MET A 123 -3.63 20.75 3.44
CA MET A 123 -4.61 21.52 4.20
C MET A 123 -6.02 21.26 3.66
N LEU A 124 -7.01 21.45 4.53
CA LEU A 124 -8.42 21.31 4.14
C LEU A 124 -8.81 22.42 3.18
N TYR A 125 -9.58 22.02 2.16
CA TYR A 125 -10.03 22.88 1.08
C TYR A 125 -11.56 23.03 1.13
N SER A 126 -12.05 24.26 1.13
CA SER A 126 -13.49 24.52 0.92
C SER A 126 -13.76 24.56 -0.58
N LYS A 127 -14.70 23.73 -1.05
CA LYS A 127 -15.19 23.78 -2.43
C LYS A 127 -16.15 24.96 -2.68
N LYS A 128 -16.66 25.60 -1.62
CA LYS A 128 -17.62 26.69 -1.75
C LYS A 128 -16.94 28.03 -1.99
N GLU A 129 -15.84 28.27 -1.27
CA GLU A 129 -15.12 29.54 -1.30
C GLU A 129 -13.77 29.43 -2.02
N ASP A 130 -13.39 28.22 -2.45
CA ASP A 130 -12.10 27.91 -3.07
C ASP A 130 -10.87 28.32 -2.22
N VAL A 131 -11.08 28.40 -0.91
CA VAL A 131 -10.07 28.78 0.08
C VAL A 131 -9.52 27.56 0.82
N VAL A 132 -8.21 27.57 0.99
CA VAL A 132 -7.48 26.65 1.88
C VAL A 132 -7.37 27.26 3.27
N SER A 133 -7.70 26.49 4.30
CA SER A 133 -7.60 26.98 5.68
C SER A 133 -7.19 25.91 6.70
N ARG A 134 -6.75 26.39 7.87
CA ARG A 134 -6.46 25.54 9.03
C ARG A 134 -7.77 25.13 9.70
N VAL A 135 -7.72 24.03 10.44
CA VAL A 135 -8.89 23.47 11.12
C VAL A 135 -8.99 23.95 12.57
N GLY A 136 -10.19 24.37 12.97
CA GLY A 136 -10.59 24.64 14.34
C GLY A 136 -11.61 23.60 14.84
N HIS A 137 -11.91 23.63 16.14
CA HIS A 137 -12.94 22.80 16.74
C HIS A 137 -14.01 23.66 17.41
N LYS A 138 -15.29 23.36 17.18
CA LYS A 138 -16.43 24.04 17.79
C LYS A 138 -17.40 23.00 18.34
N THR A 139 -18.09 23.34 19.43
CA THR A 139 -19.21 22.54 19.97
C THR A 139 -20.51 23.13 19.44
N LEU A 140 -21.36 22.29 18.86
CA LEU A 140 -22.71 22.67 18.42
C LEU A 140 -23.68 22.66 19.61
N GLU A 141 -24.84 23.28 19.43
CA GLU A 141 -25.94 23.29 20.41
C GLU A 141 -26.38 21.86 20.80
N ASN A 142 -26.29 20.93 19.85
CA ASN A 142 -26.54 19.50 20.05
C ASN A 142 -25.50 18.78 20.94
N GLY A 143 -24.53 19.50 21.52
CA GLY A 143 -23.41 18.96 22.31
C GLY A 143 -22.31 18.26 21.49
N LYS A 144 -22.47 18.15 20.16
CA LYS A 144 -21.50 17.49 19.28
C LYS A 144 -20.33 18.41 18.96
N ARG A 145 -19.10 17.90 19.12
CA ARG A 145 -17.87 18.60 18.74
C ARG A 145 -17.51 18.33 17.28
N VAL A 146 -17.42 19.39 16.49
CA VAL A 146 -17.18 19.34 15.05
C VAL A 146 -15.92 20.12 14.65
N ARG A 147 -15.35 19.76 13.50
CA ARG A 147 -14.29 20.54 12.84
C ARG A 147 -14.89 21.63 11.97
N TYR A 148 -14.27 22.82 11.98
CA TYR A 148 -14.61 23.93 11.10
C TYR A 148 -13.35 24.56 10.49
N LEU A 149 -13.50 25.23 9.35
CA LEU A 149 -12.46 25.97 8.67
C LEU A 149 -12.30 27.35 9.30
N ILE A 150 -11.09 27.72 9.73
CA ILE A 150 -10.88 28.98 10.48
C ILE A 150 -11.13 30.22 9.62
N LYS A 151 -10.79 30.17 8.32
CA LYS A 151 -10.94 31.34 7.43
C LYS A 151 -12.39 31.59 7.02
N THR A 152 -13.15 30.52 6.81
CA THR A 152 -14.49 30.58 6.20
C THR A 152 -15.59 30.41 7.25
N GLY A 153 -15.27 29.80 8.40
CA GLY A 153 -16.26 29.39 9.41
C GLY A 153 -17.05 28.13 9.02
N GLU A 154 -16.81 27.55 7.85
CA GLU A 154 -17.56 26.40 7.34
C GLU A 154 -17.31 25.15 8.19
N ILE A 155 -18.40 24.44 8.53
CA ILE A 155 -18.36 23.17 9.25
C ILE A 155 -18.12 22.02 8.27
N ILE A 156 -17.13 21.18 8.57
CA ILE A 156 -16.67 20.08 7.70
C ILE A 156 -17.33 18.75 8.10
N ASP A 157 -17.42 18.51 9.41
CA ASP A 157 -17.91 17.24 9.93
C ASP A 157 -19.46 17.23 9.95
N SER A 158 -20.07 16.39 9.11
CA SER A 158 -21.49 16.05 9.18
C SER A 158 -21.71 14.71 9.90
N ALA A 159 -22.87 14.56 10.56
CA ALA A 159 -23.23 13.34 11.30
C ALA A 159 -23.31 12.09 10.40
N GLU A 160 -23.65 12.27 9.13
CA GLU A 160 -23.87 11.18 8.17
C GLU A 160 -22.64 10.87 7.31
N ASN A 161 -21.55 11.62 7.49
CA ASN A 161 -20.41 11.54 6.57
C ASN A 161 -19.77 10.14 6.57
N TRP A 162 -19.75 9.46 7.72
CA TRP A 162 -19.22 8.09 7.82
C TRP A 162 -20.06 7.09 7.02
N LYS A 163 -21.39 7.25 6.97
CA LYS A 163 -22.28 6.37 6.19
C LYS A 163 -22.01 6.54 4.69
N LYS A 164 -21.77 7.77 4.25
CA LYS A 164 -21.42 8.08 2.85
C LYS A 164 -20.12 7.40 2.45
N VAL A 165 -19.07 7.57 3.27
CA VAL A 165 -17.75 6.95 3.01
C VAL A 165 -17.83 5.43 2.97
N VAL A 166 -18.62 4.80 3.85
CA VAL A 166 -18.80 3.33 3.84
C VAL A 166 -19.49 2.89 2.55
N LYS A 167 -20.58 3.57 2.16
CA LYS A 167 -21.32 3.26 0.93
C LYS A 167 -20.49 3.44 -0.34
N GLU A 168 -19.66 4.49 -0.39
CA GLU A 168 -18.74 4.71 -1.52
C GLU A 168 -17.66 3.64 -1.59
N LYS A 169 -17.16 3.19 -0.44
CA LYS A 169 -16.21 2.09 -0.38
C LYS A 169 -16.83 0.78 -0.89
N GLU A 170 -18.05 0.44 -0.46
CA GLU A 170 -18.79 -0.74 -0.94
C GLU A 170 -19.00 -0.71 -2.45
N LYS A 171 -19.45 0.43 -2.99
CA LYS A 171 -19.56 0.62 -4.45
C LYS A 171 -18.23 0.43 -5.17
N SER A 172 -17.13 0.95 -4.61
CA SER A 172 -15.81 0.78 -5.23
C SER A 172 -15.34 -0.68 -5.24
N THR A 173 -15.71 -1.46 -4.23
CA THR A 173 -15.40 -2.90 -4.17
C THR A 173 -16.28 -3.73 -5.09
N GLU A 174 -17.55 -3.38 -5.27
CA GLU A 174 -18.46 -4.03 -6.23
C GLU A 174 -17.99 -3.81 -7.67
N VAL A 175 -17.62 -2.57 -8.02
CA VAL A 175 -17.07 -2.26 -9.34
C VAL A 175 -15.79 -3.06 -9.60
N ALA A 176 -14.89 -3.15 -8.61
CA ALA A 176 -13.66 -3.92 -8.73
C ALA A 176 -13.86 -5.45 -8.76
N ALA A 177 -15.01 -5.95 -8.30
CA ALA A 177 -15.36 -7.38 -8.38
C ALA A 177 -16.07 -7.74 -9.69
N ALA A 178 -16.71 -6.76 -10.34
CA ALA A 178 -17.39 -6.92 -11.62
C ALA A 178 -16.45 -6.76 -12.83
N SER A 179 -15.28 -6.13 -12.64
CA SER A 179 -14.23 -5.92 -13.64
C SER A 179 -13.07 -6.89 -13.46
#